data_AF-A0A6B2E3D2-F1
#
_entry.id   AF-A0A6B2E3D2-F1
#
_cell.length_a   1.000
_cell.length_b   1.000
_cell.length_c   1.000
_cell.angle_alpha   90.00
_cell.angle_beta   90.00
_cell.angle_gamma   90.00
#
_symmetry.space_group_name_H-M   'P 1'
#
loop_
_entity.id
_entity.type
_entity.pdbx_description
1 polymer ?
#
loop_
_entity_poly.entity_id
_entity_poly.type
_entity_poly.pdbx_seq_one_letter_code
_entity_poly.pdbx_strand_id
1 'polypeptide(L)' 'MIVVLTALEVERSAVLDRMTGAAVRAHRAGTLFHVGQLGRRRVALGLVGAGN' A
#
# COMPACT_ATOMS: atom_id res chain seq x y z
N MET A 1 9.16 9.54 -2.45
CA MET A 1 8.02 8.61 -2.57
C MET A 1 8.23 7.52 -1.53
N ILE A 2 7.24 7.21 -0.69
CA ILE A 2 7.36 6.20 0.37
C ILE A 2 6.65 4.93 -0.08
N VAL A 3 7.27 3.78 0.17
CA VAL A 3 6.64 2.46 -0.01
C VAL A 3 6.47 1.83 1.36
N VAL A 4 5.25 1.37 1.64
CA VAL A 4 4.92 0.62 2.86
C VAL A 4 4.53 -0.78 2.41
N LEU A 5 5.18 -1.80 2.98
CA LEU A 5 4.89 -3.20 2.71
C LEU A 5 4.31 -3.81 3.98
N THR A 6 3.16 -4.46 3.85
CA THR A 6 2.49 -5.16 4.94
C THR A 6 2.48 -6.65 4.65
N ALA A 7 2.54 -7.46 5.69
CA ALA A 7 2.48 -8.91 5.56
C ALA A 7 1.02 -9.40 5.63
N LEU A 8 0.19 -8.71 6.42
CA LEU A 8 -1.17 -9.11 6.74
C LEU A 8 -2.20 -8.13 6.19
N GLU A 9 -3.39 -8.65 5.90
CA GLU A 9 -4.53 -7.87 5.42
C GLU A 9 -5.02 -6.85 6.46
N VAL A 10 -4.92 -7.18 7.75
CA VAL A 10 -5.28 -6.26 8.85
C VAL A 10 -4.34 -5.05 8.90
N GLU A 11 -3.04 -5.26 8.68
CA GLU A 11 -2.05 -4.19 8.62
C GLU A 11 -2.29 -3.29 7.40
N ARG A 12 -2.54 -3.92 6.24
CA ARG A 12 -2.90 -3.21 5.01
C ARG A 12 -4.13 -2.33 5.21
N SER A 13 -5.18 -2.90 5.80
CA SER A 13 -6.45 -2.19 6.05
C SER A 13 -6.24 -1.00 6.98
N ALA A 14 -5.53 -1.19 8.10
CA ALA A 14 -5.25 -0.12 9.05
C ALA A 14 -4.47 1.07 8.44
N VAL A 15 -3.56 0.80 7.49
CA VAL A 15 -2.86 1.86 6.76
C VAL A 15 -3.79 2.51 5.73
N LEU A 16 -4.57 1.71 5.00
CA LEU A 16 -5.48 2.19 3.95
C LEU A 16 -6.56 3.14 4.50
N ASP A 17 -7.10 2.85 5.68
CA ASP A 17 -8.10 3.69 6.37
C ASP A 17 -7.58 5.10 6.69
N ARG A 18 -6.25 5.27 6.75
CA ARG A 18 -5.61 6.56 6.99
C ARG A 18 -5.19 7.26 5.70
N MET A 19 -5.32 6.60 4.55
CA MET A 19 -4.94 7.14 3.26
C MET A 19 -6.11 7.86 2.60
N THR A 20 -5.81 8.92 1.84
CA THR A 20 -6.79 9.61 1.00
C THR A 20 -6.45 9.43 -0.48
N GLY A 21 -7.49 9.35 -1.32
CA GLY A 21 -7.33 9.18 -2.76
C GLY A 21 -6.60 7.89 -3.15
N ALA A 22 -6.69 6.84 -2.32
CA ALA A 22 -6.03 5.57 -2.58
C ALA A 22 -6.67 4.87 -3.78
N ALA A 23 -5.85 4.55 -4.78
CA ALA A 23 -6.28 3.80 -5.96
C ALA A 23 -5.33 2.62 -6.21
N VAL A 24 -5.90 1.49 -6.64
CA VAL A 24 -5.10 0.33 -7.04
C VAL A 24 -4.31 0.66 -8.32
N ARG A 25 -3.01 0.34 -8.30
CA ARG A 25 -2.07 0.50 -9.40
C ARG A 25 -1.23 -0.77 -9.50
N ALA A 26 -1.18 -1.32 -10.71
CA ALA A 26 -0.30 -2.44 -11.01
C ALA A 26 1.12 -1.92 -11.27
N HIS A 27 2.11 -2.54 -10.65
CA HIS A 27 3.51 -2.38 -11.03
C HIS A 27 3.85 -3.36 -12.16
N ARG A 28 4.82 -3.02 -13.02
CA ARG A 28 5.26 -3.86 -14.15
C ARG A 28 5.67 -5.29 -13.77
N ALA A 29 6.06 -5.50 -12.51
CA ALA A 29 6.43 -6.80 -11.97
C ALA A 29 5.22 -7.67 -11.54
N GLY A 30 3.99 -7.21 -11.77
CA GLY A 30 2.75 -7.91 -11.41
C GLY A 30 2.22 -7.59 -10.00
N THR A 31 3.00 -6.93 -9.16
CA THR A 31 2.57 -6.53 -7.81
C THR A 31 1.53 -5.41 -7.84
N LEU A 32 0.46 -5.55 -7.07
CA LEU A 32 -0.56 -4.52 -6.89
C LEU A 32 -0.23 -3.63 -5.69
N PHE A 33 -0.33 -2.31 -5.89
CA PHE A 33 -0.17 -1.31 -4.84
C PHE A 33 -1.42 -0.44 -4.73
N HIS A 34 -1.77 -0.04 -3.52
CA HIS A 34 -2.67 1.08 -3.28
C HIS A 34 -1.83 2.35 -3.23
N VAL A 35 -2.04 3.28 -4.16
CA VAL A 35 -1.29 4.53 -4.23
C VAL A 35 -2.21 5.68 -3.86
N GLY A 36 -1.82 6.45 -2.85
CA GLY A 36 -2.59 7.57 -2.32
C GLY A 36 -1.72 8.53 -1.51
N GLN A 37 -2.36 9.31 -0.65
CA GLN A 37 -1.69 10.24 0.27
C GLN A 37 -1.83 9.76 1.71
N LEU A 38 -0.75 9.88 2.49
CA LEU A 38 -0.77 9.77 3.94
C LEU A 38 -0.21 11.08 4.52
N GLY A 39 -1.10 11.91 5.05
CA GLY A 39 -0.79 13.30 5.35
C GLY A 39 -0.38 14.06 4.08
N ARG A 40 0.83 14.65 4.08
CA ARG A 40 1.38 15.40 2.92
C ARG A 40 2.27 14.57 2.00
N ARG A 41 2.32 13.25 2.19
CA ARG A 41 3.25 12.37 1.47
C ARG A 41 2.52 11.36 0.61
N ARG A 42 2.99 11.23 -0.63
CA ARG A 42 2.54 10.18 -1.55
C ARG A 42 3.12 8.84 -1.12
N VAL A 43 2.25 7.87 -0.89
CA VAL A 43 2.56 6.51 -0.40
C VAL A 43 2.05 5.47 -1.40
N ALA A 44 2.85 4.44 -1.65
CA ALA A 44 2.44 3.18 -2.26
C ALA A 44 2.41 2.09 -1.19
N LEU A 45 1.25 1.47 -0.98
CA LEU A 45 1.02 0.42 0.01
C LEU A 45 0.85 -0.93 -0.70
N GLY A 46 1.69 -1.91 -0.38
CA GLY A 46 1.65 -3.25 -0.96
C GLY A 46 1.48 -4.34 0.10
N LEU A 47 0.77 -5.41 -0.25
CA LEU A 47 0.68 -6.63 0.55
C LEU A 47 1.70 -7.64 0.00
N VAL A 48 2.63 -8.07 0.83
CA VAL A 48 3.71 -9.00 0.43
C VAL A 48 3.59 -10.39 1.04
N GLY A 49 2.65 -10.60 1.96
CA GLY A 49 2.50 -11.85 2.69
C GLY A 49 3.54 -12.02 3.81
N ALA A 50 3.43 -13.09 4.60
CA ALA A 50 4.30 -13.37 5.75
C ALA A 50 5.73 -13.80 5.37
N GLY A 51 6.03 -13.97 4.08
CA GLY A 51 7.26 -14.59 3.59
C GLY A 51 7.14 -16.12 3.54
N ASN A 52 8.13 -16.74 2.90
CA ASN A 52 8.37 -18.20 2.95
C ASN A 52 9.31 -18.53 4.11
#